data_AF-A0A2V5VTC4-F1
#
_entry.id   AF-A0A2V5VTC4-F1
#
_cell.length_a   1.000
_cell.length_b   1.000
_cell.length_c   1.000
_cell.angle_alpha   90.00
_cell.angle_beta   90.00
_cell.angle_gamma   90.00
#
_symmetry.space_group_name_H-M   'P 1'
#
loop_
_entity.id
_entity.type
_entity.pdbx_description
1 polymer ?
#
loop_
_entity_poly.entity_id
_entity_poly.type
_entity_poly.pdbx_seq_one_letter_code
_entity_poly.pdbx_strand_id
1 'polypeptide(L)'
;MQSNPKALRLTRSARAMPNFSSSNHPAQFIPARDSRNRRVPGLHVRAGRYYAQLWVDVGNGKKAPRRFPLRAGDNQPVRALALAREALEIKRHERRENQLASVGRKPLFADYCAIYFEKAKVQRK
;
A
#
# COMPACT_ATOMS: atom_id res chain seq x y z
N MET A 1 -62.40 6.39 30.15
CA MET A 1 -61.38 6.95 29.23
C MET A 1 -60.06 6.26 29.51
N GLN A 2 -59.68 5.25 28.71
CA GLN A 2 -58.44 4.49 28.92
C GLN A 2 -57.38 5.00 27.92
N SER A 3 -56.27 5.51 28.46
CA SER A 3 -55.14 6.07 27.71
C SER A 3 -54.11 4.98 27.39
N ASN A 4 -53.89 4.69 26.11
CA ASN A 4 -52.76 3.88 25.65
C ASN A 4 -51.45 4.70 25.66
N PRO A 5 -50.35 4.26 26.29
CA PRO A 5 -49.07 4.93 26.14
C PRO A 5 -48.39 4.52 24.82
N LYS A 6 -47.97 5.55 24.06
CA LYS A 6 -47.26 5.46 22.78
C LYS A 6 -45.96 4.67 22.90
N ALA A 7 -45.78 3.69 22.02
CA ALA A 7 -44.51 2.98 21.84
C ALA A 7 -43.42 3.94 21.32
N LEU A 8 -42.35 4.11 22.11
CA LEU A 8 -41.11 4.78 21.72
C LEU A 8 -40.39 3.94 20.65
N ARG A 9 -40.48 4.34 19.38
CA ARG A 9 -39.64 3.79 18.31
C ARG A 9 -38.19 4.26 18.52
N LEU A 10 -37.31 3.34 18.94
CA LEU A 10 -35.87 3.53 18.84
C LEU A 10 -35.47 3.63 17.35
N THR A 11 -35.24 4.86 16.87
CA THR A 11 -34.55 5.07 15.60
C THR A 11 -33.07 4.76 15.81
N ARG A 12 -32.67 3.52 15.52
CA ARG A 12 -31.25 3.20 15.27
C ARG A 12 -30.80 4.06 14.09
N SER A 13 -30.01 5.10 14.37
CA SER A 13 -29.29 5.82 13.33
C SER A 13 -28.27 4.85 12.74
N ALA A 14 -28.63 4.25 11.61
CA ALA A 14 -27.69 3.49 10.80
C ALA A 14 -26.64 4.49 10.32
N ARG A 15 -25.47 4.50 10.98
CA ARG A 15 -24.26 5.09 10.39
C ARG A 15 -24.10 4.43 9.03
N ALA A 16 -24.28 5.22 7.97
CA ALA A 16 -24.00 4.81 6.61
C ALA A 16 -22.54 4.36 6.58
N MET A 17 -22.31 3.04 6.59
CA MET A 17 -21.01 2.48 6.30
C MET A 17 -20.67 2.90 4.86
N PRO A 18 -19.43 3.32 4.58
CA PRO A 18 -19.05 3.62 3.21
C PRO A 18 -19.25 2.36 2.37
N ASN A 19 -20.11 2.46 1.36
CA ASN A 19 -20.32 1.43 0.34
C ASN A 19 -18.95 1.13 -0.30
N PHE A 20 -18.33 0.01 0.07
CA PHE A 20 -17.22 -0.53 -0.71
C PHE A 20 -17.84 -1.16 -1.95
N SER A 21 -17.90 -0.39 -3.05
CA SER A 21 -18.30 -0.92 -4.34
C SER A 21 -17.42 -2.12 -4.68
N SER A 22 -18.01 -3.32 -4.74
CA SER A 22 -17.33 -4.53 -5.20
C SER A 22 -17.17 -4.47 -6.71
N SER A 23 -16.29 -3.58 -7.16
CA SER A 23 -15.84 -3.58 -8.55
C SER A 23 -15.00 -4.84 -8.77
N ASN A 24 -15.42 -5.70 -9.69
CA ASN A 24 -14.71 -6.92 -10.11
C ASN A 24 -13.38 -6.63 -10.85
N HIS A 25 -12.92 -5.38 -10.88
CA HIS A 25 -11.65 -5.00 -11.48
C HIS A 25 -10.52 -4.96 -10.44
N PRO A 26 -9.30 -5.42 -10.80
CA PRO A 26 -8.16 -5.37 -9.89
C PRO A 26 -7.89 -3.93 -9.46
N ALA A 27 -7.66 -3.73 -8.17
CA ALA A 27 -7.38 -2.40 -7.62
C ALA A 27 -6.23 -1.74 -8.39
N GLN A 28 -6.51 -0.63 -9.05
CA GLN A 28 -5.55 0.12 -9.83
C GLN A 28 -4.81 1.15 -8.96
N PHE A 29 -3.66 1.63 -9.44
CA PHE A 29 -2.95 2.73 -8.81
C PHE A 29 -3.47 4.06 -9.38
N ILE A 30 -4.11 4.84 -8.52
CA ILE A 30 -4.67 6.16 -8.87
C ILE A 30 -3.78 7.24 -8.26
N PRO A 31 -3.50 8.37 -8.95
CA PRO A 31 -2.77 9.47 -8.33
C PRO A 31 -3.53 9.99 -7.11
N ALA A 32 -2.83 10.16 -5.98
CA ALA A 32 -3.42 10.74 -4.79
C ALA A 32 -3.82 12.21 -5.03
N ARG A 33 -4.94 12.63 -4.46
CA ARG A 33 -5.44 14.01 -4.56
C ARG A 33 -5.57 14.65 -3.18
N ASP A 34 -5.36 15.96 -3.15
CA ASP A 34 -5.57 16.82 -1.98
C ASP A 34 -7.05 17.22 -1.83
N SER A 35 -7.41 17.86 -0.71
CA SER A 35 -8.74 18.42 -0.43
C SER A 35 -9.22 19.39 -1.52
N ARG A 36 -8.28 20.12 -2.14
CA ARG A 36 -8.52 21.00 -3.30
C ARG A 36 -8.61 20.27 -4.64
N ASN A 37 -8.73 18.93 -4.62
CA ASN A 37 -8.75 18.05 -5.79
C ASN A 37 -7.50 18.14 -6.68
N ARG A 38 -6.38 18.63 -6.13
CA ARG A 38 -5.09 18.73 -6.84
C ARG A 38 -4.31 17.43 -6.69
N ARG A 39 -3.66 16.98 -7.75
CA ARG A 39 -2.78 15.79 -7.70
C ARG A 39 -1.59 16.06 -6.78
N VAL A 40 -1.29 15.12 -5.89
CA VAL A 40 -0.08 15.13 -5.07
C VAL A 40 1.04 14.42 -5.84
N PRO A 41 2.13 15.12 -6.22
CA PRO A 41 3.21 14.53 -7.01
C PRO A 41 3.90 13.36 -6.29
N GLY A 42 4.15 12.28 -7.02
CA GLY A 42 4.83 11.09 -6.49
C GLY A 42 3.99 10.23 -5.56
N LEU A 43 2.74 10.57 -5.28
CA LEU A 43 1.87 9.81 -4.38
C LEU A 43 0.72 9.13 -5.14
N HIS A 44 0.48 7.86 -4.83
CA HIS A 44 -0.59 7.05 -5.42
C HIS A 44 -1.40 6.35 -4.33
N VAL A 45 -2.67 6.06 -4.64
CA VAL A 45 -3.58 5.29 -3.81
C VAL A 45 -3.96 4.01 -4.53
N ARG A 46 -3.96 2.89 -3.80
CA ARG A 46 -4.51 1.61 -4.24
C ARG A 46 -5.15 0.91 -3.06
N ALA A 47 -6.41 0.52 -3.19
CA ALA A 47 -7.18 -0.15 -2.13
C ALA A 47 -7.13 0.60 -0.76
N GLY A 48 -7.20 1.94 -0.80
CA GLY A 48 -7.16 2.79 0.41
C GLY A 48 -5.77 2.91 1.08
N ARG A 49 -4.71 2.43 0.44
CA ARG A 49 -3.32 2.53 0.93
C ARG A 49 -2.51 3.47 0.05
N TYR A 50 -1.61 4.22 0.68
CA TYR A 50 -0.72 5.13 -0.04
C TYR A 50 0.59 4.46 -0.47
N TYR A 51 1.05 4.87 -1.65
CA TYR A 51 2.29 4.41 -2.28
C TYR A 51 3.11 5.59 -2.79
N ALA A 52 4.42 5.55 -2.56
CA ALA A 52 5.38 6.49 -3.12
C ALA A 52 5.91 5.98 -4.47
N GLN A 53 5.83 6.79 -5.51
CA GLN A 53 6.49 6.54 -6.79
C GLN A 53 7.83 7.29 -6.83
N LEU A 54 8.93 6.54 -6.87
CA LEU A 54 10.29 7.07 -6.88
C LEU A 54 11.09 6.42 -8.02
N TRP A 55 12.02 7.18 -8.58
CA TRP A 55 12.98 6.66 -9.56
C TRP A 55 14.13 5.97 -8.81
N VAL A 56 14.35 4.70 -9.12
CA VAL A 56 15.37 3.87 -8.46
C VAL A 56 16.16 3.11 -9.53
N ASP A 57 17.44 2.87 -9.28
CA ASP A 57 18.28 2.04 -10.13
C ASP A 57 17.80 0.59 -10.09
N VAL A 58 17.69 -0.03 -11.27
CA VAL A 58 17.24 -1.42 -11.42
C VAL A 58 18.42 -2.41 -11.41
N GLY A 59 19.64 -1.93 -11.14
CA GLY A 59 20.86 -2.74 -11.05
C GLY A 59 21.59 -2.91 -12.38
N ASN A 60 21.07 -2.30 -13.44
CA ASN A 60 21.63 -2.26 -14.79
C ASN A 60 22.08 -0.84 -15.19
N GLY A 61 22.31 0.03 -14.20
CA GLY A 61 22.66 1.44 -14.36
C GLY A 61 21.52 2.32 -14.88
N LYS A 62 20.34 1.74 -15.14
CA LYS A 62 19.16 2.45 -15.61
C LYS A 62 18.20 2.70 -14.45
N LYS A 63 17.70 3.94 -14.37
CA LYS A 63 16.69 4.33 -13.39
C LYS A 63 15.29 4.05 -13.96
N ALA A 64 14.42 3.46 -13.15
CA ALA A 64 13.02 3.24 -13.50
C ALA A 64 12.09 3.71 -12.36
N PRO A 65 10.86 4.15 -12.69
CA PRO A 65 9.88 4.49 -11.67
C PRO A 65 9.39 3.22 -10.97
N ARG A 66 9.61 3.15 -9.65
CA ARG A 66 9.14 2.07 -8.78
C ARG A 66 8.19 2.63 -7.73
N ARG A 67 7.22 1.81 -7.32
CA ARG A 67 6.21 2.17 -6.33
C ARG A 67 6.47 1.42 -5.03
N PHE A 68 6.62 2.15 -3.95
CA PHE A 68 6.89 1.62 -2.62
C PHE A 68 5.67 1.84 -1.72
N PRO A 69 5.24 0.83 -0.94
CA PRO A 69 4.18 1.03 0.03
C PRO A 69 4.65 1.98 1.13
N LEU A 70 3.82 2.96 1.49
CA LEU A 70 4.08 3.82 2.65
C LEU A 70 3.55 3.15 3.91
N ARG A 71 4.44 3.01 4.89
CA ARG A 71 4.15 2.39 6.18
C ARG A 71 4.41 3.41 7.30
N ALA A 72 3.57 3.37 8.31
CA ALA A 72 3.80 4.07 9.58
C ALA A 72 4.86 3.32 10.41
N GLY A 73 5.27 3.91 11.54
CA GLY A 73 6.26 3.32 12.47
C GLY A 73 5.90 1.90 12.90
N ASP A 74 4.61 1.60 13.08
CA ASP A 74 4.11 0.27 13.48
C ASP A 74 4.02 -0.73 12.30
N ASN A 75 4.72 -0.46 11.19
CA ASN A 75 4.60 -1.19 9.91
C ASN A 75 3.18 -1.20 9.28
N GLN A 76 2.24 -0.46 9.86
CA GLN A 76 0.87 -0.39 9.35
C GLN A 76 0.78 0.47 8.08
N PRO A 77 -0.12 0.14 7.13
CA PRO A 77 -0.26 0.93 5.91
C PRO A 77 -0.82 2.30 6.23
N VAL A 78 -0.18 3.35 5.70
CA VAL A 78 -0.66 4.72 5.87
C VAL A 78 -1.97 4.90 5.10
N ARG A 79 -3.00 5.43 5.78
CA ARG A 79 -4.33 5.73 5.22
C ARG A 79 -4.70 7.21 5.27
N ALA A 80 -3.92 8.04 5.97
CA ALA A 80 -4.13 9.48 6.04
C ALA A 80 -3.18 10.22 5.09
N LEU A 81 -3.69 11.25 4.40
CA LEU A 81 -2.91 11.99 3.39
C LEU A 81 -1.72 12.75 4.00
N ALA A 82 -1.88 13.36 5.18
CA ALA A 82 -0.83 14.12 5.86
C ALA A 82 0.38 13.23 6.20
N LEU A 83 0.11 12.12 6.90
CA LEU A 83 1.12 11.09 7.21
C LEU A 83 1.78 10.52 5.94
N ALA A 84 1.02 10.40 4.85
CA ALA A 84 1.56 9.90 3.59
C ALA A 84 2.54 10.89 2.94
N ARG A 85 2.36 12.20 3.14
CA ARG A 85 3.31 13.22 2.67
C ARG A 85 4.61 13.17 3.46
N GLU A 86 4.53 13.07 4.77
CA GLU A 86 5.70 12.94 5.64
C GLU A 86 6.50 11.66 5.32
N ALA A 87 5.81 10.53 5.23
CA ALA A 87 6.43 9.26 4.86
C ALA A 87 7.03 9.28 3.44
N LEU A 88 6.46 10.05 2.51
CA LEU A 88 7.02 10.24 1.17
C LEU A 88 8.36 11.01 1.23
N GLU A 89 8.46 12.04 2.06
CA GLU A 89 9.73 12.78 2.23
C GLU A 89 10.81 11.90 2.88
N ILE A 90 10.46 11.09 3.87
CA ILE A 90 11.36 10.09 4.45
C ILE A 90 11.87 9.14 3.35
N LYS A 91 10.98 8.59 2.52
CA LYS A 91 11.38 7.72 1.40
C LYS A 91 12.23 8.43 0.35
N ARG A 92 12.05 9.74 0.14
CA ARG A 92 12.92 10.55 -0.73
C ARG A 92 14.31 10.72 -0.12
N HIS A 93 14.39 10.87 1.20
CA HIS A 93 15.66 10.91 1.92
C HIS A 93 16.38 9.56 1.82
N GLU A 94 15.72 8.44 2.15
CA GLU A 94 16.29 7.09 1.98
C GLU A 94 16.79 6.84 0.56
N ARG A 95 16.10 7.37 -0.46
CA ARG A 95 16.54 7.30 -1.86
C ARG A 95 17.86 8.05 -2.09
N ARG A 96 18.04 9.22 -1.48
CA ARG A 96 19.28 10.02 -1.60
C ARG A 96 20.46 9.28 -0.96
N GLU A 97 20.20 8.62 0.17
CA GLU A 97 21.17 7.79 0.89
C GLU A 97 21.38 6.40 0.25
N ASN A 98 20.72 6.09 -0.87
CA ASN A 98 20.72 4.78 -1.52
C ASN A 98 20.31 3.60 -0.60
N GLN A 99 19.50 3.88 0.43
CA GLN A 99 19.01 2.90 1.41
C GLN A 99 17.65 2.30 1.03
N LEU A 100 17.09 2.65 -0.13
CA LEU A 100 15.85 2.06 -0.60
C LEU A 100 16.04 0.56 -0.86
N ALA A 101 15.10 -0.24 -0.38
CA ALA A 101 15.02 -1.65 -0.72
C ALA A 101 14.95 -1.79 -2.25
N SER A 102 15.92 -2.51 -2.83
CA SER A 102 15.88 -2.84 -4.24
C SER A 102 14.58 -3.60 -4.52
N VAL A 103 13.77 -3.09 -5.45
CA VAL A 103 12.56 -3.80 -5.87
C VAL A 103 13.04 -5.01 -6.67
N GLY A 104 13.21 -6.11 -5.96
CA GLY A 104 13.82 -7.32 -6.46
C GLY A 104 13.19 -7.78 -7.77
N ARG A 105 14.02 -8.33 -8.64
CA ARG A 105 13.54 -9.15 -9.76
C ARG A 105 12.84 -10.37 -9.16
N LYS A 106 11.81 -10.88 -9.84
CA LYS A 106 11.36 -12.24 -9.54
C LYS A 106 12.56 -13.17 -9.74
N PRO A 107 12.91 -14.01 -8.75
CA PRO A 107 14.00 -14.97 -8.90
C PRO A 107 13.75 -15.83 -10.14
N LEU A 108 14.81 -16.09 -10.90
CA LEU A 108 14.78 -17.00 -12.03
C LEU A 108 14.74 -18.44 -11.50
N PHE A 109 14.29 -19.38 -12.33
CA PHE A 109 14.35 -20.80 -11.99
C PHE A 109 15.78 -21.24 -11.63
N ALA A 110 16.78 -20.72 -12.34
CA ALA A 110 18.19 -20.98 -12.06
C ALA A 110 18.61 -20.60 -10.63
N ASP A 111 18.09 -19.49 -10.09
CA ASP A 111 18.38 -19.05 -8.72
C ASP A 111 17.83 -20.06 -7.69
N TYR A 112 16.73 -20.74 -8.01
CA TYR A 112 16.16 -21.78 -7.16
C TYR A 112 16.86 -23.13 -7.29
N CYS A 113 17.47 -23.44 -8.44
CA CYS A 113 18.17 -24.71 -8.64
C CYS A 113 19.28 -24.91 -7.59
N ALA A 114 20.05 -23.87 -7.28
CA ALA A 114 21.10 -23.93 -6.27
C ALA A 114 20.54 -24.30 -4.89
N ILE A 115 19.48 -23.60 -4.45
CA ILE A 115 18.80 -23.85 -3.17
C ILE A 115 18.20 -25.26 -3.14
N TYR A 116 17.65 -25.73 -4.27
CA TYR A 116 17.07 -27.06 -4.38
C TYR A 116 18.13 -28.16 -4.25
N PHE A 117 19.27 -28.03 -4.93
CA PHE A 117 20.36 -28.98 -4.85
C PHE A 117 21.05 -28.99 -3.48
N GLU A 118 21.16 -27.85 -2.81
CA GLU A 118 21.64 -27.80 -1.42
C GLU A 118 20.75 -28.62 -0.48
N LYS A 119 19.42 -28.49 -0.59
CA LYS A 119 18.47 -29.30 0.18
C LYS A 119 18.61 -30.80 -0.11
N ALA A 120 18.86 -31.17 -1.38
CA ALA A 120 19.03 -32.56 -1.78
C ALA A 120 20.30 -33.22 -1.24
N LYS A 121 21.39 -32.46 -1.04
CA LYS A 121 22.66 -32.99 -0.50
C LYS A 121 22.56 -33.47 0.94
N VAL A 122 21.64 -32.92 1.74
CA VAL A 122 21.48 -33.26 3.16
C VAL A 122 20.78 -34.61 3.38
N GLN A 123 20.21 -35.23 2.35
CA GLN A 123 19.39 -36.46 2.48
C GLN A 123 20.13 -37.80 2.30
N ARG A 124 21.46 -37.82 2.24
CA ARG A 124 22.20 -39.10 2.31
C ARG A 124 22.41 -39.51 3.76
N LYS A 125 21.62 -40.48 4.21
CA LYS A 125 21.83 -41.26 5.43
C LYS A 125 22.27 -42.66 5.05
#